data_AF-A0A9E3KY01-F1
#
_entry.id   AF-A0A9E3KY01-F1
#
_cell.length_a   1.000
_cell.length_b   1.000
_cell.length_c   1.000
_cell.angle_alpha   90.00
_cell.angle_beta   90.00
_cell.angle_gamma   90.00
#
_symmetry.space_group_name_H-M   'P 1'
#
loop_
_entity.id
_entity.type
_entity.pdbx_description
1 polymer ?
#
loop_
_entity_poly.entity_id
_entity_poly.type
_entity_poly.pdbx_seq_one_letter_code
_entity_poly.pdbx_strand_id
1 'polypeptide(L)'
;MARPLKTAARRFRRLLLPLLFVLIAASVFPTAWRAAERSNTREVEASAPEWLPVLVFAGEEVELLWPDELALYKRAHPEYSFRAPEGRDEELNRRLVASYRKRRRGADAFPKFEVKRLTPERQLFELGLHGDGELVVWYEATDKETFPVRYTSMGPLSPVTPLFWSGLVSAVACGVCYGLWRIYRDAKRS
;
A
#
# COMPACT_ATOMS: atom_id res chain seq x y z
N MET A 1 -30.84 51.74 5.02
CA MET A 1 -30.91 50.40 4.41
C MET A 1 -29.57 49.68 4.63
N ALA A 2 -29.49 48.68 5.51
CA ALA A 2 -28.21 47.99 5.83
C ALA A 2 -28.40 46.49 6.21
N ARG A 3 -29.32 45.78 5.53
CA ARG A 3 -29.63 44.36 5.80
C ARG A 3 -28.91 43.29 4.93
N PRO A 4 -28.17 43.56 3.83
CA PRO A 4 -27.60 42.46 3.02
C PRO A 4 -26.32 41.84 3.62
N LEU A 5 -25.50 42.61 4.35
CA LEU A 5 -24.18 42.16 4.83
C LEU A 5 -24.24 41.06 5.91
N LYS A 6 -25.22 41.11 6.83
CA LYS A 6 -25.36 40.11 7.92
C LYS A 6 -25.74 38.71 7.39
N THR A 7 -26.39 38.64 6.23
CA THR A 7 -26.88 37.38 5.64
C THR A 7 -25.77 36.64 4.89
N ALA A 8 -24.88 37.39 4.22
CA ALA A 8 -23.70 36.85 3.54
C ALA A 8 -22.70 36.24 4.55
N ALA A 9 -22.41 36.94 5.65
CA ALA A 9 -21.50 36.46 6.69
C ALA A 9 -21.97 35.13 7.35
N ARG A 10 -23.28 34.94 7.53
CA ARG A 10 -23.85 33.69 8.04
C ARG A 10 -23.77 32.53 7.04
N ARG A 11 -23.90 32.79 5.74
CA ARG A 11 -23.72 31.78 4.69
C ARG A 11 -22.25 31.40 4.56
N PHE A 12 -21.34 32.37 4.67
CA PHE A 12 -19.90 32.15 4.60
C PHE A 12 -19.39 31.26 5.75
N ARG A 13 -19.82 31.52 7.00
CA ARG A 13 -19.47 30.67 8.17
C ARG A 13 -19.94 29.20 8.04
N ARG A 14 -21.06 28.95 7.33
CA ARG A 14 -21.60 27.60 7.14
C ARG A 14 -20.81 26.76 6.14
N LEU A 15 -20.10 27.41 5.21
CA LEU A 15 -19.23 26.74 4.24
C LEU A 15 -17.79 26.60 4.76
N LEU A 16 -17.37 27.48 5.66
CA LEU A 16 -16.01 27.49 6.21
C LEU A 16 -15.71 26.28 7.11
N LEU A 17 -16.68 25.84 7.89
CA LEU A 17 -16.55 24.67 8.78
C LEU A 17 -16.33 23.34 8.03
N PRO A 18 -17.16 22.95 7.04
CA PRO A 18 -16.90 21.74 6.27
C PRO A 18 -15.63 21.86 5.42
N LEU A 19 -15.32 23.04 4.89
CA LEU A 19 -14.07 23.26 4.14
C LEU A 19 -12.84 23.06 5.03
N LEU A 20 -12.82 23.68 6.21
CA LEU A 20 -11.74 23.52 7.20
C LEU A 20 -11.59 22.03 7.57
N PHE A 21 -12.70 21.31 7.71
CA PHE A 21 -12.67 19.89 8.05
C PHE A 21 -12.12 19.03 6.91
N VAL A 22 -12.50 19.29 5.66
CA VAL A 22 -11.91 18.61 4.49
C VAL A 22 -10.40 18.86 4.43
N LEU A 23 -9.95 20.08 4.73
CA LEU A 23 -8.52 20.42 4.77
C LEU A 23 -7.79 19.70 5.92
N ILE A 24 -8.41 19.56 7.09
CA ILE A 24 -7.86 18.78 8.21
C ILE A 24 -7.81 17.29 7.85
N ALA A 25 -8.88 16.71 7.30
CA ALA A 25 -8.91 15.32 6.89
C ALA A 25 -7.84 15.03 5.81
N ALA A 26 -7.70 15.93 4.83
CA ALA A 26 -6.69 15.82 3.78
C ALA A 26 -5.24 15.96 4.28
N SER A 27 -5.01 16.57 5.45
CA SER A 27 -3.68 16.71 6.05
C SER A 27 -3.35 15.60 7.07
N VAL A 28 -4.35 15.15 7.84
CA VAL A 28 -4.20 14.09 8.85
C VAL A 28 -4.16 12.70 8.23
N PHE A 29 -4.91 12.46 7.14
CA PHE A 29 -4.96 11.13 6.52
C PHE A 29 -3.59 10.68 5.95
N PRO A 30 -2.87 11.48 5.14
CA PRO A 30 -1.57 11.05 4.61
C PRO A 30 -0.50 10.86 5.69
N THR A 31 -0.58 11.63 6.78
CA THR A 31 0.36 11.53 7.90
C THR A 31 0.10 10.29 8.73
N ALA A 32 -1.17 10.00 9.05
CA ALA A 32 -1.56 8.76 9.73
C ALA A 32 -1.24 7.52 8.87
N TRP A 33 -1.49 7.58 7.57
CA TRP A 33 -1.12 6.53 6.63
C TRP A 33 0.38 6.23 6.64
N ARG A 34 1.22 7.26 6.47
CA ARG A 34 2.68 7.12 6.50
C ARG A 34 3.19 6.63 7.86
N ALA A 35 2.56 7.04 8.96
CA ALA A 35 2.91 6.55 10.28
C ALA A 35 2.60 5.05 10.42
N ALA A 36 1.43 4.61 9.95
CA ALA A 36 1.03 3.20 9.94
C ALA A 36 1.95 2.35 9.06
N GLU A 37 2.28 2.86 7.86
CA GLU A 37 3.24 2.23 6.95
C GLU A 37 4.60 2.03 7.64
N ARG A 38 5.15 3.09 8.25
CA ARG A 38 6.41 3.02 8.99
C ARG A 38 6.38 2.04 10.16
N SER A 39 5.26 1.96 10.90
CA SER A 39 5.15 1.00 12.00
C SER A 39 5.03 -0.46 11.54
N ASN A 40 4.55 -0.69 10.32
CA ASN A 40 4.41 -2.02 9.74
C ASN A 40 5.65 -2.46 8.94
N THR A 41 6.54 -1.52 8.61
CA THR A 41 7.83 -1.80 8.00
C THR A 41 8.83 -2.23 9.05
N ARG A 42 9.44 -3.40 8.86
CA ARG A 42 10.47 -3.97 9.72
C ARG A 42 11.76 -4.16 8.92
N GLU A 43 12.87 -3.73 9.50
CA GLU A 43 14.19 -4.09 9.00
C GLU A 43 14.48 -5.55 9.34
N VAL A 44 15.20 -6.24 8.46
CA VAL A 44 15.59 -7.63 8.69
C VAL A 44 16.93 -7.64 9.41
N GLU A 45 16.92 -8.03 10.69
CA GLU A 45 18.14 -8.27 11.46
C GLU A 45 18.68 -9.66 11.12
N ALA A 46 19.85 -9.74 10.48
CA ALA A 46 20.74 -10.90 10.19
C ALA A 46 20.11 -12.21 9.64
N SER A 47 19.03 -12.72 10.22
CA SER A 47 18.24 -13.86 9.75
C SER A 47 16.91 -13.38 9.17
N ALA A 48 16.73 -13.58 7.87
CA ALA A 48 15.47 -13.29 7.20
C ALA A 48 14.34 -14.19 7.71
N PRO A 49 13.10 -13.67 7.83
CA PRO A 49 11.95 -14.52 8.10
C PRO A 49 11.82 -15.63 7.05
N GLU A 50 11.64 -16.87 7.51
CA GLU A 50 11.57 -18.09 6.67
C GLU A 50 10.35 -18.13 5.72
N TRP A 51 9.51 -17.11 5.74
CA TRP A 51 8.31 -16.99 4.91
C TRP A 51 8.43 -15.93 3.81
N LEU A 52 9.54 -15.17 3.75
CA LEU A 52 9.71 -14.12 2.75
C LEU A 52 9.86 -14.74 1.35
N PRO A 53 8.97 -14.39 0.40
CA PRO A 53 9.09 -14.90 -0.95
C PRO A 53 10.18 -14.15 -1.72
N VAL A 54 10.73 -14.81 -2.73
CA VAL A 54 11.77 -14.27 -3.61
C VAL A 54 11.41 -14.52 -5.07
N LEU A 55 11.84 -13.61 -5.95
CA LEU A 55 11.74 -13.81 -7.39
C LEU A 55 12.90 -14.64 -7.90
N VAL A 56 12.59 -15.62 -8.74
CA VAL A 56 13.58 -16.43 -9.44
C VAL A 56 13.32 -16.34 -10.94
N PHE A 57 14.41 -16.19 -11.68
CA PHE A 57 14.41 -16.11 -13.14
C PHE A 57 15.12 -17.34 -13.71
N ALA A 58 14.53 -18.01 -14.70
CA ALA A 58 15.18 -19.12 -15.41
C ALA A 58 14.90 -18.96 -16.91
N GLY A 59 15.91 -18.46 -17.64
CA GLY A 59 15.77 -18.07 -19.04
C GLY A 59 14.70 -16.98 -19.23
N GLU A 60 13.54 -17.39 -19.71
CA GLU A 60 12.38 -16.55 -20.03
C GLU A 60 11.31 -16.54 -18.91
N GLU A 61 11.45 -17.42 -17.93
CA GLU A 61 10.49 -17.62 -16.86
C GLU A 61 10.81 -16.73 -15.67
N VAL A 62 9.75 -16.27 -15.01
CA VAL A 62 9.82 -15.54 -13.74
C VAL A 62 8.82 -16.13 -12.78
N GLU A 63 9.30 -16.46 -11.60
CA GLU A 63 8.55 -17.17 -10.59
C GLU A 63 8.69 -16.48 -9.24
N LEU A 64 7.58 -16.38 -8.53
CA LEU A 64 7.58 -16.04 -7.11
C LEU A 64 7.61 -17.35 -6.33
N LEU A 65 8.66 -17.55 -5.54
CA LEU A 65 8.86 -18.77 -4.78
C LEU A 65 9.00 -18.46 -3.29
N TRP A 66 8.35 -19.29 -2.48
CA TRP A 66 8.59 -19.32 -1.05
C TRP A 66 9.81 -20.18 -0.71
N PRO A 67 10.44 -20.00 0.47
CA PRO A 67 11.67 -20.70 0.81
C PRO A 67 11.59 -22.24 0.76
N ASP A 68 10.41 -22.81 1.04
CA ASP A 68 10.11 -24.24 0.93
C ASP A 68 10.09 -24.75 -0.53
N GLU A 69 9.57 -23.94 -1.45
CA GLU A 69 9.52 -24.22 -2.89
C GLU A 69 10.89 -24.01 -3.57
N LEU A 70 11.68 -23.06 -3.05
CA LEU A 70 12.93 -22.61 -3.64
C LEU A 70 13.98 -23.72 -3.76
N ALA A 71 14.11 -24.57 -2.75
CA ALA A 71 15.11 -25.64 -2.74
C ALA A 71 14.89 -26.66 -3.86
N LEU A 72 13.63 -27.00 -4.14
CA LEU A 72 13.26 -27.91 -5.23
C LEU A 72 13.46 -27.24 -6.59
N TYR A 73 13.06 -25.98 -6.72
CA TYR A 73 13.22 -25.22 -7.97
C TYR A 73 14.69 -25.12 -8.39
N LYS A 74 15.59 -24.77 -7.45
CA LYS A 74 17.04 -24.67 -7.71
C LYS A 74 17.66 -25.98 -8.23
N ARG A 75 17.11 -27.14 -7.86
CA ARG A 75 17.57 -28.44 -8.35
C ARG A 75 17.08 -28.73 -9.76
N ALA A 76 15.85 -28.32 -10.08
CA ALA A 76 15.26 -28.52 -11.40
C ALA A 76 15.81 -27.53 -12.46
N HIS A 77 16.20 -26.34 -12.03
CA HIS A 77 16.65 -25.24 -12.88
C HIS A 77 18.06 -24.78 -12.49
N PRO A 78 19.14 -25.51 -12.80
CA PRO A 78 20.51 -25.11 -12.44
C PRO A 78 20.90 -23.73 -13.01
N GLU A 79 20.29 -23.31 -14.10
CA GLU A 79 20.44 -22.02 -14.78
C GLU A 79 19.74 -20.84 -14.08
N TYR A 80 19.04 -21.07 -12.98
CA TYR A 80 18.30 -20.02 -12.28
C TYR A 80 19.15 -18.80 -11.92
N SER A 81 18.56 -17.62 -11.85
CA SER A 81 19.19 -16.41 -11.32
C SER A 81 18.20 -15.66 -10.44
N PHE A 82 18.69 -14.97 -9.41
CA PHE A 82 17.88 -13.98 -8.68
C PHE A 82 17.93 -12.60 -9.34
N ARG A 83 18.72 -12.43 -10.41
CA ARG A 83 18.82 -11.18 -11.14
C ARG A 83 17.79 -11.09 -12.25
N ALA A 84 17.15 -9.93 -12.34
CA ALA A 84 16.26 -9.62 -13.43
C ALA A 84 17.08 -9.25 -14.68
N PRO A 85 16.72 -9.78 -15.86
CA PRO A 85 17.21 -9.29 -17.15
C PRO A 85 16.88 -7.81 -17.34
N GLU A 86 17.85 -7.04 -17.84
CA GLU A 86 17.71 -5.59 -17.94
C GLU A 86 16.72 -5.17 -19.03
N GLY A 87 15.90 -4.15 -18.73
CA GLY A 87 14.98 -3.55 -19.71
C GLY A 87 13.75 -4.40 -20.04
N ARG A 88 13.47 -5.46 -19.27
CA ARG A 88 12.31 -6.35 -19.48
C ARG A 88 11.29 -6.31 -18.34
N ASP A 89 11.39 -5.35 -17.43
CA ASP A 89 10.63 -5.29 -16.17
C ASP A 89 9.10 -5.35 -16.39
N GLU A 90 8.56 -4.60 -17.37
CA GLU A 90 7.12 -4.63 -17.67
C GLU A 90 6.65 -5.99 -18.20
N GLU A 91 7.45 -6.61 -19.07
CA GLU A 91 7.15 -7.92 -19.63
C GLU A 91 7.17 -9.00 -18.54
N LEU A 92 8.23 -8.98 -17.71
CA LEU A 92 8.41 -9.91 -16.60
C LEU A 92 7.31 -9.74 -15.56
N ASN A 93 6.89 -8.53 -15.22
CA ASN A 93 5.75 -8.31 -14.33
C ASN A 93 4.46 -8.95 -14.85
N ARG A 94 4.16 -8.83 -16.16
CA ARG A 94 2.99 -9.50 -16.76
C ARG A 94 3.09 -11.03 -16.67
N ARG A 95 4.28 -11.58 -16.94
CA ARG A 95 4.54 -13.03 -16.84
C ARG A 95 4.44 -13.52 -15.40
N LEU A 96 4.94 -12.75 -14.44
CA LEU A 96 4.87 -13.04 -13.01
C LEU A 96 3.43 -13.16 -12.53
N VAL A 97 2.57 -12.20 -12.87
CA VAL A 97 1.13 -12.25 -12.53
C VAL A 97 0.46 -13.50 -13.12
N ALA A 98 0.76 -13.84 -14.38
CA ALA A 98 0.22 -15.03 -15.02
C ALA A 98 0.70 -16.33 -14.34
N SER A 99 1.99 -16.42 -14.05
CA SER A 99 2.64 -17.55 -13.36
C SER A 99 2.06 -17.74 -11.95
N TYR A 100 1.87 -16.64 -11.22
CA TYR A 100 1.29 -16.63 -9.88
C TYR A 100 -0.16 -17.13 -9.88
N ARG A 101 -1.02 -16.59 -10.74
CA ARG A 101 -2.42 -17.00 -10.87
C ARG A 101 -2.57 -18.47 -11.27
N LYS A 102 -1.67 -18.99 -12.09
CA LYS A 102 -1.65 -20.41 -12.49
C LYS A 102 -1.40 -21.33 -11.29
N ARG A 103 -0.49 -20.95 -10.39
CA ARG A 103 -0.14 -21.73 -9.20
C ARG A 103 -1.11 -21.56 -8.04
N ARG A 104 -1.48 -20.32 -7.74
CA ARG A 104 -2.38 -19.97 -6.63
C ARG A 104 -3.79 -19.75 -7.18
N ARG A 105 -4.46 -20.84 -7.56
CA ARG A 105 -5.84 -20.79 -8.07
C ARG A 105 -6.75 -20.14 -7.03
N GLY A 106 -7.47 -19.09 -7.45
CA GLY A 106 -8.37 -18.34 -6.57
C GLY A 106 -7.70 -17.28 -5.70
N ALA A 107 -6.40 -16.99 -5.91
CA ALA A 107 -5.77 -15.85 -5.28
C ALA A 107 -6.12 -14.55 -6.01
N ASP A 108 -6.70 -13.60 -5.29
CA ASP A 108 -6.94 -12.24 -5.77
C ASP A 108 -5.69 -11.35 -5.69
N ALA A 109 -4.61 -11.87 -5.08
CA ALA A 109 -3.36 -11.15 -4.98
C ALA A 109 -2.65 -11.00 -6.34
N PHE A 110 -2.06 -9.82 -6.55
CA PHE A 110 -1.32 -9.46 -7.76
C PHE A 110 0.12 -9.09 -7.38
N PRO A 111 1.10 -9.98 -7.66
CA PRO A 111 2.49 -9.66 -7.44
C PRO A 111 2.97 -8.61 -8.46
N LYS A 112 3.77 -7.67 -8.00
CA LYS A 112 4.46 -6.68 -8.81
C LYS A 112 5.86 -6.47 -8.25
N PHE A 113 6.84 -6.28 -9.11
CA PHE A 113 8.19 -5.94 -8.68
C PHE A 113 8.77 -4.75 -9.44
N GLU A 114 9.68 -4.08 -8.76
CA GLU A 114 10.52 -3.02 -9.31
C GLU A 114 11.98 -3.35 -8.99
N VAL A 115 12.86 -3.07 -9.96
CA VAL A 115 14.28 -3.38 -9.85
C VAL A 115 15.09 -2.10 -9.96
N LYS A 116 16.01 -1.92 -9.03
CA LYS A 116 17.01 -0.87 -9.09
C LYS A 116 18.40 -1.48 -9.09
N ARG A 117 19.19 -1.19 -10.13
CA ARG A 117 20.59 -1.60 -10.17
C ARG A 117 21.38 -0.83 -9.10
N LEU A 118 22.08 -1.56 -8.24
CA LEU A 118 23.00 -0.97 -7.25
C LEU A 118 24.44 -0.99 -7.79
N THR A 119 24.85 -2.14 -8.31
CA THR A 119 26.16 -2.38 -8.94
C THR A 119 25.96 -3.29 -10.17
N PRO A 120 27.01 -3.54 -10.98
CA PRO A 120 26.92 -4.50 -12.09
C PRO A 120 26.48 -5.91 -11.67
N GLU A 121 26.72 -6.28 -10.42
CA GLU A 121 26.47 -7.63 -9.87
C GLU A 121 25.31 -7.67 -8.87
N ARG A 122 24.83 -6.51 -8.39
CA ARG A 122 23.80 -6.40 -7.35
C ARG A 122 22.62 -5.55 -7.80
N GLN A 123 21.43 -6.09 -7.60
CA GLN A 123 20.15 -5.42 -7.83
C GLN A 123 19.37 -5.34 -6.52
N LEU A 124 18.70 -4.23 -6.28
CA LEU A 124 17.70 -4.09 -5.24
C LEU A 124 16.34 -4.38 -5.85
N PHE A 125 15.63 -5.33 -5.26
CA PHE A 125 14.25 -5.64 -5.59
C PHE A 125 13.32 -5.01 -4.56
N GLU A 126 12.24 -4.42 -5.06
CA GLU A 126 11.02 -4.16 -4.30
C GLU A 126 9.93 -5.07 -4.87
N LEU A 127 9.45 -6.00 -4.07
CA LEU A 127 8.46 -7.00 -4.45
C LEU A 127 7.19 -6.78 -3.63
N GLY A 128 6.13 -6.32 -4.28
CA GLY A 128 4.80 -6.17 -3.71
C GLY A 128 3.90 -7.37 -4.05
N LEU A 129 3.22 -7.89 -3.04
CA LEU A 129 2.07 -8.79 -3.12
C LEU A 129 0.86 -8.00 -2.66
N HIS A 130 0.17 -7.40 -3.60
CA HIS A 130 -0.98 -6.54 -3.33
C HIS A 130 -2.27 -7.36 -3.40
N GLY A 131 -3.26 -7.06 -2.55
CA GLY A 131 -4.51 -7.81 -2.43
C GLY A 131 -4.93 -8.02 -0.98
N ASP A 132 -5.44 -9.21 -0.64
CA ASP A 132 -5.87 -9.61 0.71
C ASP A 132 -4.68 -9.76 1.67
N GLY A 133 -4.16 -8.63 2.14
CA GLY A 133 -2.96 -8.55 2.96
C GLY A 133 -1.78 -8.08 2.11
N GLU A 134 -1.57 -6.76 2.11
CA GLU A 134 -0.50 -6.14 1.35
C GLU A 134 0.85 -6.46 1.99
N LEU A 135 1.71 -7.15 1.24
CA LEU A 135 3.07 -7.49 1.64
C LEU A 135 4.04 -6.85 0.65
N VAL A 136 4.99 -6.06 1.13
CA VAL A 136 6.08 -5.52 0.31
C VAL A 136 7.39 -5.99 0.90
N VAL A 137 8.26 -6.56 0.08
CA VAL A 137 9.56 -7.11 0.49
C VAL A 137 10.65 -6.41 -0.30
N TRP A 138 11.69 -5.94 0.40
CA TRP A 138 12.89 -5.41 -0.21
C TRP A 138 14.06 -6.35 0.06
N TYR A 139 14.76 -6.74 -0.99
CA TYR A 139 15.96 -7.56 -0.86
C TYR A 139 16.97 -7.19 -1.95
N GLU A 140 18.24 -7.29 -1.62
CA GLU A 140 19.31 -7.23 -2.60
C GLU A 140 19.50 -8.63 -3.20
N ALA A 141 19.78 -8.71 -4.48
CA ALA A 141 19.99 -9.96 -5.19
C ALA A 141 21.28 -9.90 -6.01
N THR A 142 22.06 -10.97 -5.91
CA THR A 142 23.14 -11.31 -6.85
C THR A 142 22.63 -12.41 -7.79
N ASP A 143 23.51 -13.01 -8.60
CA ASP A 143 23.12 -14.12 -9.46
C ASP A 143 22.52 -15.30 -8.68
N LYS A 144 23.10 -15.64 -7.52
CA LYS A 144 22.77 -16.88 -6.79
C LYS A 144 22.38 -16.67 -5.33
N GLU A 145 22.38 -15.44 -4.85
CA GLU A 145 22.09 -15.12 -3.45
C GLU A 145 21.12 -13.96 -3.34
N THR A 146 20.33 -13.97 -2.27
CA THR A 146 19.43 -12.89 -1.89
C THR A 146 19.74 -12.46 -0.47
N PHE A 147 19.62 -11.15 -0.22
CA PHE A 147 19.90 -10.51 1.06
C PHE A 147 18.69 -9.66 1.43
N PRO A 148 17.76 -10.19 2.23
CA PRO A 148 16.59 -9.43 2.66
C PRO A 148 17.00 -8.20 3.46
N VAL A 149 16.42 -7.05 3.12
CA VAL A 149 16.74 -5.74 3.72
C VAL A 149 15.64 -5.34 4.69
N ARG A 150 14.39 -5.38 4.23
CA ARG A 150 13.21 -4.97 5.01
C ARG A 150 11.95 -5.54 4.39
N TYR A 151 10.87 -5.55 5.15
CA TYR A 151 9.55 -5.90 4.65
C TYR A 151 8.46 -5.08 5.35
N THR A 152 7.33 -4.90 4.67
CA THR A 152 6.12 -4.30 5.21
C THR A 152 5.02 -5.34 5.09
N SER A 153 4.39 -5.70 6.20
CA SER A 153 3.21 -6.57 6.19
C SER A 153 2.03 -5.82 6.75
N MET A 154 1.06 -5.54 5.89
CA MET A 154 -0.20 -4.94 6.26
C MET A 154 -1.24 -6.05 6.27
N GLY A 155 -1.72 -6.43 7.46
CA GLY A 155 -2.81 -7.39 7.59
C GLY A 155 -4.09 -6.94 6.85
N PRO A 156 -5.07 -7.84 6.63
CA PRO A 156 -6.26 -7.59 5.80
C PRO A 156 -7.14 -6.41 6.26
N LEU A 157 -6.94 -5.88 7.47
CA LEU A 157 -7.68 -4.73 8.01
C LEU A 157 -6.97 -3.38 7.86
N SER A 158 -5.72 -3.36 7.40
CA SER A 158 -4.86 -2.17 7.44
C SER A 158 -5.42 -0.94 6.70
N PRO A 159 -5.92 -1.03 5.44
CA PRO A 159 -6.46 0.15 4.77
C PRO A 159 -7.85 0.55 5.29
N VAL A 160 -8.59 -0.37 5.89
CA VAL A 160 -9.94 -0.12 6.41
C VAL A 160 -9.89 0.77 7.64
N THR A 161 -8.90 0.61 8.51
CA THR A 161 -8.78 1.41 9.75
C THR A 161 -8.76 2.93 9.53
N PRO A 162 -7.85 3.51 8.72
CA PRO A 162 -7.82 4.96 8.52
C PRO A 162 -9.04 5.48 7.73
N LEU A 163 -9.62 4.68 6.83
CA LEU A 163 -10.86 5.02 6.13
C LEU A 163 -12.09 5.00 7.05
N PHE A 164 -12.18 4.00 7.93
CA PHE A 164 -13.23 3.89 8.93
C PHE A 164 -13.19 5.05 9.92
N TRP A 165 -12.00 5.39 10.43
CA TRP A 165 -11.84 6.51 11.35
C TRP A 165 -12.16 7.85 10.69
N SER A 166 -11.69 8.09 9.47
CA SER A 166 -12.01 9.32 8.73
C SER A 166 -13.50 9.41 8.37
N GLY A 167 -14.13 8.29 7.99
CA GLY A 167 -15.57 8.20 7.75
C GLY A 167 -16.40 8.46 9.00
N LEU A 168 -16.03 7.86 10.13
CA LEU A 168 -16.69 8.06 11.42
C LEU A 168 -16.60 9.52 11.88
N VAL A 169 -15.40 10.11 11.80
CA VAL A 169 -15.18 11.51 12.17
C VAL A 169 -15.98 12.44 11.25
N SER A 170 -16.08 12.13 9.96
CA SER A 170 -16.92 12.88 9.00
C SER A 170 -18.41 12.77 9.32
N ALA A 171 -18.90 11.58 9.66
CA ALA A 171 -20.30 11.34 10.01
C ALA A 171 -20.70 12.09 11.30
N VAL A 172 -19.85 12.06 12.32
CA VAL A 172 -20.04 12.83 13.57
C VAL A 172 -20.06 14.33 13.29
N ALA A 173 -19.13 14.83 12.46
CA ALA A 173 -19.10 16.24 12.09
C ALA A 173 -20.36 16.69 11.32
N CYS A 174 -20.84 15.88 10.37
CA CYS A 174 -22.09 16.11 9.66
C CYS A 174 -23.29 16.13 10.62
N GLY A 175 -23.34 15.20 11.58
CA GLY A 175 -24.38 15.15 12.62
C GLY A 175 -24.40 16.42 13.48
N VAL A 176 -23.25 16.87 13.95
CA VAL A 176 -23.12 18.12 14.72
C VAL A 176 -23.55 19.34 13.90
N CYS A 177 -23.10 19.44 12.64
CA CYS A 177 -23.48 20.52 11.74
C CYS A 177 -25.00 20.54 11.49
N TYR A 178 -25.62 19.37 11.28
CA TYR A 178 -27.05 19.24 11.09
C TYR A 178 -27.85 19.64 12.34
N GLY A 179 -27.41 19.20 13.52
CA GLY A 179 -28.02 19.57 14.79
C GLY A 179 -28.03 21.09 15.02
N LEU A 180 -26.88 21.74 14.80
CA LEU A 180 -26.75 23.19 14.90
C LEU A 180 -27.61 23.93 13.87
N TRP A 181 -27.69 23.43 12.63
CA TRP A 181 -28.56 24.00 11.60
C TRP A 181 -30.04 23.91 11.98
N ARG A 182 -30.45 22.77 12.53
CA ARG A 182 -31.84 22.53 12.99
C ARG A 182 -32.22 23.49 14.12
N ILE A 183 -31.40 23.59 15.17
CA ILE A 183 -31.63 24.52 16.29
C ILE A 183 -31.79 25.96 15.79
N TYR A 184 -30.90 26.39 14.90
CA TYR A 184 -30.99 27.73 14.30
C TYR A 184 -32.28 27.94 13.50
N ARG A 185 -32.71 26.94 12.73
CA ARG A 185 -33.92 27.01 11.91
C ARG A 185 -35.16 27.14 12.79
N ASP A 186 -35.22 26.37 13.87
CA ASP A 186 -36.36 26.34 14.78
C ASP A 186 -36.44 27.66 15.57
N ALA A 187 -35.31 28.20 16.04
CA ALA A 187 -35.23 29.52 16.69
C ALA A 187 -35.60 30.72 15.79
N LYS A 188 -35.68 30.53 14.47
CA LYS A 188 -36.12 31.57 13.53
C LYS A 188 -37.62 31.47 13.20
N ARG A 189 -38.27 30.36 13.59
CA ARG A 189 -39.70 30.12 13.36
C ARG A 189 -40.56 30.49 14.57
N SER A 190 -39.98 30.42 15.77
CA SER A 190 -40.48 31.03 17.02
C SER A 190 -40.23 32.53 17.02
#